data_AF-A0A6B2KS81-F1
#
_entry.id   AF-A0A6B2KS81-F1
#
_cell.length_a   1.000
_cell.length_b   1.000
_cell.length_c   1.000
_cell.angle_alpha   90.00
_cell.angle_beta   90.00
_cell.angle_gamma   90.00
#
_symmetry.space_group_name_H-M   'P 1'
#
loop_
_entity.id
_entity.type
_entity.pdbx_description
1 polymer ?
#
loop_
_entity_poly.entity_id
_entity_poly.type
_entity_poly.pdbx_seq_one_letter_code
_entity_poly.pdbx_strand_id
1 'polypeptide(L)'
;MYAAWDKLNEAVFGGRLPISNAAEANIDLRNQVAAQDGKVVEVDHSRGSLTSANATKTQVLRGDLTVPLGSVTFNGAAANAERMADIVRSATAGTGLVFQSTHISDPVGAWIGGNSGTGGIPTWDVVGAHGAYGLNVNSATLNKFWGAGKMDLRY
;
A
#
# COMPACT_ATOMS: atom_id res chain seq x y z
N MET A 1 -0.37 -18.98 0.62
CA MET A 1 0.93 -18.45 1.09
C MET A 1 0.69 -17.58 2.32
N TYR A 2 1.60 -17.56 3.31
CA TYR A 2 1.37 -16.96 4.63
C TYR A 2 1.83 -15.49 4.72
N ALA A 3 1.18 -14.69 5.57
CA ALA A 3 1.49 -13.26 5.77
C ALA A 3 2.96 -12.98 6.13
N ALA A 4 3.59 -13.85 6.93
CA ALA A 4 4.99 -13.74 7.30
C ALA A 4 5.92 -13.92 6.08
N TRP A 5 5.56 -14.82 5.16
CA TRP A 5 6.31 -15.01 3.91
C TRP A 5 6.22 -13.76 3.03
N ASP A 6 5.01 -13.23 2.84
CA ASP A 6 4.81 -12.00 2.08
C ASP A 6 5.59 -10.83 2.70
N LYS A 7 5.66 -10.76 4.03
CA LYS A 7 6.44 -9.74 4.74
C LYS A 7 7.94 -9.92 4.55
N LEU A 8 8.46 -11.13 4.69
CA LEU A 8 9.86 -11.42 4.42
C LEU A 8 10.23 -11.09 2.97
N ASN A 9 9.36 -11.43 2.03
CA ASN A 9 9.55 -11.11 0.62
C ASN A 9 9.61 -9.60 0.40
N GLU A 10 8.68 -8.84 0.98
CA GLU A 10 8.63 -7.37 0.88
C GLU A 10 9.85 -6.70 1.54
N ALA A 11 10.16 -7.06 2.79
CA ALA A 11 11.10 -6.34 3.63
C ALA A 11 12.56 -6.79 3.48
N VAL A 12 12.81 -8.06 3.15
CA VAL A 12 14.17 -8.65 3.17
C VAL A 12 14.63 -9.02 1.77
N PHE A 13 13.79 -9.70 0.99
CA PHE A 13 14.18 -10.23 -0.32
C PHE A 13 13.85 -9.30 -1.49
N GLY A 14 13.09 -8.23 -1.23
CA GLY A 14 12.69 -7.23 -2.21
C GLY A 14 11.88 -7.83 -3.36
N GLY A 15 10.90 -8.69 -3.07
CA GLY A 15 9.96 -9.28 -4.02
C GLY A 15 10.49 -10.43 -4.87
N ARG A 16 11.68 -10.98 -4.54
CA ARG A 16 12.34 -12.04 -5.32
C ARG A 16 11.86 -13.46 -4.99
N LEU A 17 11.17 -13.65 -3.88
CA LEU A 17 10.56 -14.94 -3.57
C LEU A 17 9.26 -15.12 -4.36
N PRO A 18 8.82 -16.37 -4.57
CA PRO A 18 7.48 -16.65 -5.10
C PRO A 18 6.40 -15.85 -4.38
N ILE A 19 5.45 -15.34 -5.16
CA ILE A 19 4.33 -14.52 -4.69
C ILE A 19 3.04 -15.36 -4.55
N SER A 20 2.05 -14.80 -3.87
CA SER A 20 0.78 -15.50 -3.63
C SER A 20 -0.13 -15.40 -4.85
N ASN A 21 -1.11 -16.31 -4.94
CA ASN A 21 -2.14 -16.22 -5.98
C ASN A 21 -2.91 -14.88 -5.93
N ALA A 22 -3.03 -14.25 -4.76
CA ALA A 22 -3.66 -12.93 -4.65
C ALA A 22 -2.77 -11.83 -5.27
N ALA A 23 -1.45 -11.93 -5.13
CA ALA A 23 -0.53 -11.00 -5.75
C ALA A 23 -0.49 -11.20 -7.28
N GLU A 24 -0.49 -12.45 -7.77
CA GLU A 24 -0.63 -12.70 -9.22
C GLU A 24 -1.97 -12.19 -9.75
N ALA A 25 -3.08 -12.39 -9.02
CA ALA A 25 -4.38 -11.85 -9.42
C ALA A 25 -4.38 -10.31 -9.51
N ASN A 26 -3.65 -9.61 -8.63
CA ASN A 26 -3.47 -8.16 -8.77
C ASN A 26 -2.72 -7.79 -10.06
N ILE A 27 -1.69 -8.56 -10.42
CA ILE A 27 -0.95 -8.36 -11.69
C ILE A 27 -1.90 -8.58 -12.88
N ASP A 28 -2.68 -9.66 -12.87
CA ASP A 28 -3.63 -9.97 -13.93
C ASP A 28 -4.71 -8.88 -14.10
N LEU A 29 -5.27 -8.39 -12.99
CA LEU A 29 -6.25 -7.29 -13.00
C LEU A 29 -5.65 -6.00 -13.56
N ARG A 30 -4.42 -5.65 -13.13
CA ARG A 30 -3.71 -4.48 -13.67
C ARG A 30 -3.51 -4.63 -15.18
N ASN A 31 -3.04 -5.78 -15.66
CA ASN A 31 -2.85 -6.02 -17.09
C ASN A 31 -4.15 -5.88 -17.90
N GLN A 32 -5.28 -6.37 -17.36
CA GLN A 32 -6.60 -6.20 -17.98
C GLN A 32 -7.05 -4.73 -18.05
N VAL A 33 -6.73 -3.95 -17.02
CA VAL A 33 -6.99 -2.50 -16.99
C VAL A 33 -6.07 -1.75 -17.96
N ALA A 34 -4.80 -2.16 -18.07
CA ALA A 34 -3.86 -1.60 -19.05
C ALA A 34 -4.37 -1.77 -20.49
N ALA A 35 -4.93 -2.95 -20.80
CA ALA A 35 -5.50 -3.26 -22.11
C ALA A 35 -6.72 -2.39 -22.48
N GLN A 36 -7.26 -1.64 -21.53
CA GLN A 36 -8.38 -0.70 -21.69
C GLN A 36 -7.93 0.76 -21.51
N ASP A 37 -6.62 1.04 -21.61
CA ASP A 37 -6.01 2.36 -21.37
C ASP A 37 -6.35 2.95 -19.98
N GLY A 38 -6.68 2.10 -19.02
CA GLY A 38 -7.08 2.48 -17.68
C GLY A 38 -5.92 2.56 -16.69
N LYS A 39 -6.23 3.07 -15.50
CA LYS A 39 -5.35 3.01 -14.32
C LYS A 39 -6.09 2.47 -13.11
N VAL A 40 -5.43 1.64 -12.33
CA VAL A 40 -5.93 1.07 -11.08
C VAL A 40 -5.67 2.05 -9.93
N VAL A 41 -6.70 2.24 -9.12
CA VAL A 41 -6.60 2.90 -7.81
C VAL A 41 -6.76 1.81 -6.76
N GLU A 42 -5.73 1.60 -5.95
CA GLU A 42 -5.70 0.57 -4.93
C GLU A 42 -5.87 1.18 -3.54
N VAL A 43 -6.63 0.49 -2.70
CA VAL A 43 -6.78 0.80 -1.28
C VAL A 43 -6.54 -0.50 -0.52
N ASP A 44 -5.44 -0.55 0.21
CA ASP A 44 -4.97 -1.74 0.87
C ASP A 44 -4.91 -1.54 2.37
N HIS A 45 -5.51 -2.47 3.11
CA HIS A 45 -5.51 -2.48 4.57
C HIS A 45 -4.69 -3.64 5.12
N SER A 46 -3.96 -3.40 6.22
CA SER A 46 -3.29 -4.45 6.99
C SER A 46 -2.38 -5.32 6.11
N ARG A 47 -2.60 -6.64 6.09
CA ARG A 47 -1.87 -7.59 5.23
C ARG A 47 -2.08 -7.34 3.73
N GLY A 48 -3.21 -6.77 3.31
CA GLY A 48 -3.51 -6.51 1.89
C GLY A 48 -2.42 -5.68 1.22
N SER A 49 -1.80 -4.76 1.95
CA SER A 49 -0.71 -3.93 1.44
C SER A 49 0.51 -4.74 1.01
N LEU A 50 0.79 -5.88 1.67
CA LEU A 50 1.88 -6.78 1.26
C LEU A 50 1.58 -7.48 -0.06
N THR A 51 0.29 -7.74 -0.33
CA THR A 51 -0.14 -8.32 -1.61
C THR A 51 0.11 -7.33 -2.75
N SER A 52 -0.30 -6.07 -2.59
CA SER A 52 -0.02 -5.01 -3.57
C SER A 52 1.49 -4.74 -3.73
N ALA A 53 2.23 -4.63 -2.61
CA ALA A 53 3.68 -4.36 -2.66
C ALA A 53 4.45 -5.47 -3.40
N ASN A 54 4.18 -6.74 -3.07
CA ASN A 54 4.82 -7.87 -3.72
C ASN A 54 4.43 -7.96 -5.21
N ALA A 55 3.15 -7.78 -5.55
CA ALA A 55 2.70 -7.75 -6.94
C ALA A 55 3.44 -6.68 -7.77
N THR A 56 3.48 -5.45 -7.25
CA THR A 56 4.15 -4.32 -7.92
C THR A 56 5.65 -4.57 -8.08
N LYS A 57 6.30 -5.08 -7.02
CA LYS A 57 7.73 -5.38 -7.09
C LYS A 57 8.01 -6.50 -8.09
N THR A 58 7.18 -7.54 -8.14
CA THR A 58 7.30 -8.63 -9.10
C THR A 58 7.15 -8.12 -10.54
N GLN A 59 6.21 -7.22 -10.82
CA GLN A 59 6.10 -6.59 -12.16
C GLN A 59 7.38 -5.85 -12.55
N VAL A 60 7.94 -5.04 -11.64
CA VAL A 60 9.23 -4.36 -11.88
C VAL A 60 10.36 -5.36 -12.12
N LEU A 61 10.43 -6.44 -11.33
CA LEU A 61 11.45 -7.49 -11.52
C LEU A 61 11.27 -8.27 -12.83
N ARG A 62 10.04 -8.37 -13.34
CA ARG A 62 9.72 -8.92 -14.67
C ARG A 62 9.98 -7.92 -15.81
N GLY A 63 10.44 -6.70 -15.50
CA GLY A 63 10.79 -5.67 -16.47
C GLY A 63 9.65 -4.73 -16.86
N ASP A 64 8.51 -4.80 -16.18
CA ASP A 64 7.38 -3.89 -16.41
C ASP A 64 7.57 -2.57 -15.64
N LEU A 65 7.79 -1.49 -16.38
CA LEU A 65 7.97 -0.12 -15.88
C LEU A 65 6.81 0.81 -16.27
N THR A 66 5.72 0.22 -16.75
CA THR A 66 4.51 0.90 -17.20
C THR A 66 3.26 0.31 -16.54
N VAL A 67 3.41 -0.22 -15.33
CA VAL A 67 2.32 -0.77 -14.52
C VAL A 67 1.21 0.29 -14.43
N PRO A 68 -0.06 -0.04 -14.75
CA PRO A 68 -1.15 0.93 -14.82
C PRO A 68 -1.69 1.29 -13.43
N LEU A 69 -0.81 1.76 -12.54
CA LEU A 69 -1.19 2.25 -11.21
C LEU A 69 -1.35 3.77 -11.24
N GLY A 70 -2.53 4.25 -10.85
CA GLY A 70 -2.81 5.67 -10.63
C GLY A 70 -2.43 6.09 -9.22
N SER A 71 -2.97 5.40 -8.22
CA SER A 71 -2.60 5.61 -6.82
C SER A 71 -2.77 4.36 -5.98
N VAL A 72 -1.98 4.25 -4.92
CA VAL A 72 -2.09 3.21 -3.90
C VAL A 72 -2.23 3.87 -2.54
N THR A 73 -3.25 3.49 -1.77
CA THR A 73 -3.48 3.99 -0.41
C THR A 73 -3.32 2.87 0.60
N PHE A 74 -2.41 3.05 1.54
CA PHE A 74 -2.09 2.10 2.60
C PHE A 74 -2.72 2.52 3.93
N ASN A 75 -3.66 1.74 4.44
CA ASN A 75 -4.32 1.96 5.72
C ASN A 75 -3.82 0.91 6.73
N GLY A 76 -3.08 1.33 7.75
CA GLY A 76 -2.48 0.40 8.74
C GLY A 76 -1.66 -0.70 8.13
N ALA A 77 -0.91 -0.37 7.08
CA ALA A 77 -0.30 -1.35 6.20
C ALA A 77 0.80 -2.15 6.89
N ALA A 78 0.79 -3.48 6.68
CA ALA A 78 1.89 -4.35 7.06
C ALA A 78 3.09 -4.21 6.10
N ALA A 79 2.89 -3.62 4.91
CA ALA A 79 3.94 -3.22 3.99
C ALA A 79 4.46 -1.82 4.37
N ASN A 80 5.70 -1.53 4.01
CA ASN A 80 6.25 -0.20 4.22
C ASN A 80 5.84 0.74 3.08
N ALA A 81 5.24 1.88 3.42
CA ALA A 81 4.69 2.83 2.47
C ALA A 81 5.78 3.57 1.67
N GLU A 82 6.93 3.87 2.28
CA GLU A 82 8.05 4.53 1.59
C GLU A 82 8.67 3.60 0.54
N ARG A 83 8.93 2.34 0.91
CA ARG A 83 9.38 1.33 -0.05
C ARG A 83 8.36 1.12 -1.17
N MET A 84 7.07 1.13 -0.84
CA MET A 84 6.03 1.06 -1.87
C MET A 84 6.09 2.28 -2.80
N ALA A 85 6.31 3.48 -2.28
CA ALA A 85 6.46 4.69 -3.08
C ALA A 85 7.63 4.59 -4.06
N ASP A 86 8.79 4.08 -3.62
CA ASP A 86 9.95 3.86 -4.50
C ASP A 86 9.66 2.84 -5.61
N ILE A 87 8.96 1.76 -5.26
CA ILE A 87 8.58 0.71 -6.21
C ILE A 87 7.58 1.26 -7.22
N VAL A 88 6.53 1.98 -6.78
CA VAL A 88 5.52 2.60 -7.64
C VAL A 88 6.15 3.65 -8.55
N ARG A 89 7.06 4.49 -8.04
CA ARG A 89 7.79 5.46 -8.86
C ARG A 89 8.53 4.78 -10.00
N SER A 90 9.18 3.65 -9.72
CA SER A 90 9.88 2.85 -10.73
C SER A 90 8.91 2.16 -11.70
N ALA A 91 7.84 1.58 -11.16
CA ALA A 91 6.86 0.78 -11.90
C ALA A 91 5.97 1.61 -12.85
N THR A 92 5.86 2.92 -12.64
CA THR A 92 4.89 3.80 -13.33
C THR A 92 5.55 4.96 -14.07
N ALA A 93 6.87 4.90 -14.28
CA ALA A 93 7.69 5.99 -14.79
C ALA A 93 7.48 7.32 -14.04
N GLY A 94 7.27 7.24 -12.72
CA GLY A 94 7.06 8.39 -11.84
C GLY A 94 5.66 8.99 -11.82
N THR A 95 4.67 8.38 -12.48
CA THR A 95 3.31 8.94 -12.56
C THR A 95 2.37 8.47 -11.45
N GLY A 96 2.65 7.33 -10.82
CA GLY A 96 1.84 6.77 -9.74
C GLY A 96 2.13 7.42 -8.39
N LEU A 97 1.12 7.43 -7.52
CA LEU A 97 1.18 8.04 -6.19
C LEU A 97 0.96 7.00 -5.09
N VAL A 98 1.61 7.18 -3.93
CA VAL A 98 1.38 6.37 -2.73
C VAL A 98 0.96 7.27 -1.58
N PHE A 99 -0.11 6.87 -0.88
CA PHE A 99 -0.64 7.54 0.30
C PHE A 99 -0.64 6.55 1.47
N GLN A 100 -0.53 7.06 2.70
CA GLN A 100 -0.61 6.23 3.90
C GLN A 100 -1.48 6.85 5.00
N SER A 101 -2.15 6.00 5.76
CA SER A 101 -2.83 6.33 7.00
C SER A 101 -2.44 5.30 8.06
N THR A 102 -1.63 5.70 9.03
CA THR A 102 -1.14 4.84 10.11
C THR A 102 -1.49 5.50 11.44
N HIS A 103 -2.33 4.85 12.24
CA HIS A 103 -2.57 5.29 13.61
C HIS A 103 -1.32 5.02 14.45
N ILE A 104 -0.91 5.95 15.32
CA ILE A 104 0.32 5.82 16.12
C ILE A 104 0.35 4.58 17.05
N SER A 105 -0.82 4.09 17.46
CA SER A 105 -1.00 2.87 18.26
C SER A 105 -1.37 1.62 17.44
N ASP A 106 -1.34 1.68 16.11
CA ASP A 106 -1.57 0.52 15.25
C ASP A 106 -0.29 -0.34 15.16
N PRO A 107 -0.24 -1.53 15.77
CA PRO A 107 0.96 -2.37 15.75
C PRO A 107 1.27 -2.93 14.36
N VAL A 108 0.26 -3.12 13.50
CA VAL A 108 0.48 -3.63 12.14
C VAL A 108 1.08 -2.55 11.26
N GLY A 109 0.48 -1.36 11.26
CA GLY A 109 0.99 -0.22 10.51
C GLY A 109 2.35 0.25 11.02
N ALA A 110 2.44 0.54 12.32
CA ALA A 110 3.61 1.18 12.91
C ALA A 110 4.78 0.22 13.10
N TRP A 111 4.55 -0.99 13.64
CA TRP A 111 5.65 -1.88 14.02
C TRP A 111 5.95 -2.92 12.95
N ILE A 112 4.93 -3.62 12.44
CA ILE A 112 5.14 -4.64 11.39
C ILE A 112 5.47 -3.96 10.06
N GLY A 113 4.71 -2.93 9.69
CA GLY A 113 4.95 -2.12 8.50
C GLY A 113 6.19 -1.25 8.61
N GLY A 114 6.57 -0.86 9.84
CA GLY A 114 7.62 0.13 10.06
C GLY A 114 7.23 1.50 9.53
N ASN A 115 5.93 1.82 9.50
CA ASN A 115 5.43 3.09 8.97
C ASN A 115 5.36 4.13 10.09
N SER A 116 5.72 5.37 9.78
CA SER A 116 5.50 6.49 10.69
C SER A 116 4.00 6.73 10.92
N GLY A 117 3.64 7.06 12.16
CA GLY A 117 2.25 7.43 12.47
C GLY A 117 1.88 8.75 11.80
N THR A 118 0.74 8.76 11.11
CA THR A 118 0.21 9.94 10.40
C THR A 118 -0.89 10.64 11.18
N GLY A 119 -1.32 10.09 12.32
CA GLY A 119 -2.36 10.63 13.17
C GLY A 119 -2.76 9.69 14.30
N GLY A 120 -3.76 10.10 15.08
CA GLY A 120 -4.24 9.35 16.24
C GLY A 120 -3.68 9.86 17.56
N ILE A 121 -4.37 9.54 18.65
CA ILE A 121 -3.93 9.80 20.03
C ILE A 121 -3.48 8.45 20.62
N PRO A 122 -2.40 8.39 21.43
CA PRO A 122 -1.97 7.13 22.00
C PRO A 122 -3.12 6.43 22.74
N THR A 123 -3.37 5.17 22.40
CA THR A 123 -4.45 4.36 22.99
C THR A 123 -4.00 2.92 23.18
N TRP A 124 -4.64 2.25 24.15
CA TRP A 124 -4.50 0.81 24.35
C TRP A 124 -5.48 0.00 23.49
N ASP A 125 -6.46 0.65 22.86
CA ASP A 125 -7.36 0.03 21.89
C ASP A 125 -6.65 -0.16 20.54
N VAL A 126 -5.78 -1.17 20.49
CA VAL A 126 -5.00 -1.50 19.29
C VAL A 126 -5.87 -2.04 18.15
N VAL A 127 -7.05 -2.60 18.47
CA VAL A 127 -8.00 -3.08 17.45
C VAL A 127 -8.72 -1.90 16.81
N GLY A 128 -9.17 -0.93 17.61
CA GLY A 128 -9.71 0.33 17.09
C GLY A 128 -8.67 1.12 16.31
N ALA A 129 -7.45 1.22 16.82
CA ALA A 129 -6.33 1.85 16.12
C ALA A 129 -6.01 1.18 14.78
N HIS A 130 -6.15 -0.14 14.69
CA HIS A 130 -5.95 -0.89 13.45
C HIS A 130 -7.19 -0.96 12.54
N GLY A 131 -8.37 -0.59 13.04
CA GLY A 131 -9.64 -0.75 12.33
C GLY A 131 -10.21 0.55 11.77
N ALA A 132 -9.81 1.70 12.30
CA ALA A 132 -10.42 2.99 11.99
C ALA A 132 -9.39 3.97 11.37
N TYR A 133 -9.57 4.28 10.09
CA TYR A 133 -8.75 5.25 9.35
C TYR A 133 -9.65 6.35 8.76
N GLY A 134 -9.74 7.49 9.45
CA GLY A 134 -10.52 8.67 9.05
C GLY A 134 -9.95 9.99 9.65
N LEU A 135 -10.30 11.15 9.05
CA LEU A 135 -9.94 12.48 9.57
C LEU A 135 -11.17 13.20 10.15
N ASN A 136 -10.92 14.05 11.15
CA ASN A 136 -11.68 15.27 11.40
C ASN A 136 -11.59 16.24 10.19
N VAL A 137 -12.35 16.01 9.11
CA VAL A 137 -12.45 16.91 7.93
C VAL A 137 -13.87 16.96 7.37
N ASN A 138 -14.23 18.12 6.80
CA ASN A 138 -15.53 18.45 6.22
C ASN A 138 -16.03 17.39 5.21
N SER A 139 -17.33 17.07 5.33
CA SER A 139 -18.11 16.06 4.61
C SER A 139 -18.03 16.08 3.08
N ALA A 140 -17.67 17.21 2.46
CA ALA A 140 -17.58 17.33 1.00
C ALA A 140 -16.41 16.55 0.37
N THR A 141 -15.39 16.20 1.15
CA THR A 141 -14.17 15.48 0.68
C THR A 141 -14.18 13.98 1.06
N LEU A 142 -15.10 13.57 1.94
CA LEU A 142 -15.20 12.23 2.54
C LEU A 142 -15.56 11.12 1.55
N ASN A 143 -16.32 11.44 0.51
CA ASN A 143 -16.89 10.42 -0.41
C ASN A 143 -15.90 9.81 -1.41
N LYS A 144 -14.61 10.16 -1.34
CA LYS A 144 -13.59 9.64 -2.28
C LYS A 144 -12.43 8.88 -1.63
N PHE A 145 -12.30 8.88 -0.31
CA PHE A 145 -11.15 8.27 0.35
C PHE A 145 -11.52 7.67 1.72
N TRP A 146 -11.35 6.36 1.85
CA TRP A 146 -10.91 5.78 3.12
C TRP A 146 -9.44 6.14 3.31
N GLY A 147 -9.07 6.70 4.47
CA GLY A 147 -7.70 7.08 4.79
C GLY A 147 -7.41 8.54 4.46
N ALA A 148 -7.79 9.42 5.39
CA ALA A 148 -7.40 10.81 5.31
C ALA A 148 -6.14 10.99 6.19
N GLY A 149 -5.05 11.33 5.51
CA GLY A 149 -3.68 11.28 6.00
C GLY A 149 -2.76 11.57 4.83
N LYS A 150 -2.96 12.70 4.16
CA LYS A 150 -2.05 13.12 3.09
C LYS A 150 -0.79 13.69 3.73
N MET A 151 0.23 12.86 3.94
CA MET A 151 1.61 13.34 3.87
C MET A 151 2.08 13.18 2.43
N ASP A 152 2.37 14.31 1.78
CA ASP A 152 3.18 14.36 0.57
C ASP A 152 4.63 14.13 1.02
N LEU A 153 5.18 12.94 0.77
CA LEU A 153 6.60 12.67 0.99
C LEU A 153 7.39 13.33 -0.15
N ARG A 154 7.51 14.65 -0.08
CA ARG A 154 8.45 15.45 -0.87
C ARG A 154 9.38 16.19 0.08
N TYR A 155 10.54 15.60 0.31
CA TYR A 155 11.76 16.31 0.69
C TYR A 155 12.91 15.78 -0.17
#